data_AF-A0A9E0MCB6-F1
#
_entry.id   AF-A0A9E0MCB6-F1
#
_cell.length_a   1.000
_cell.length_b   1.000
_cell.length_c   1.000
_cell.angle_alpha   90.00
_cell.angle_beta   90.00
_cell.angle_gamma   90.00
#
_symmetry.space_group_name_H-M   'P 1'
#
loop_
_entity.id
_entity.type
_entity.pdbx_description
1 polymer ?
#
loop_
_entity_poly.entity_id
_entity_poly.type
_entity_poly.pdbx_seq_one_letter_code
_entity_poly.pdbx_strand_id
1 'polypeptide(L)'
;GRGRPKLGVVAREVTLLPRHWDWLAAQRGGASVTLRKLVDEARRASVDRDRQRQTNERAYHFMSTMAGDMAGFEEVSRALFANDTAKFQQQTEAWPTDVRDYLRYLACPLSLAEVPSLAP
;
A
#
# COMPACT_ATOMS: atom_id res chain seq x y z
N GLY A 1 25.91 -20.50 -31.44
CA GLY A 1 25.10 -19.28 -31.68
C GLY A 1 24.30 -18.97 -30.43
N ARG A 2 24.43 -17.75 -29.89
CA ARG A 2 23.75 -17.33 -28.66
C ARG A 2 22.28 -17.04 -28.95
N GLY A 3 21.39 -17.96 -28.60
CA GLY A 3 19.95 -17.77 -28.67
C GLY A 3 19.52 -16.67 -27.68
N ARG A 4 18.73 -15.69 -28.16
CA ARG A 4 18.12 -14.69 -27.28
C ARG A 4 17.27 -15.43 -26.22
N PRO A 5 17.45 -15.15 -24.93
CA PRO A 5 16.57 -15.70 -23.91
C PRO A 5 15.12 -15.30 -24.22
N LYS A 6 14.21 -16.27 -24.22
CA LYS A 6 12.78 -16.02 -24.37
C LYS A 6 12.33 -15.23 -23.14
N LEU A 7 12.20 -13.91 -23.27
CA LEU A 7 11.40 -13.10 -22.36
C LEU A 7 10.00 -13.73 -22.42
N GLY A 8 9.54 -14.35 -21.34
CA GLY A 8 8.23 -15.03 -21.25
C GLY A 8 7.05 -14.07 -21.39
N VAL A 9 6.92 -13.42 -22.55
CA VAL A 9 5.89 -12.46 -22.87
C VAL A 9 4.75 -13.21 -23.54
N VAL A 10 3.57 -13.18 -22.91
CA VAL A 10 2.34 -13.71 -23.48
C VAL A 10 1.63 -12.56 -24.18
N ALA A 11 1.35 -12.71 -25.48
CA ALA A 11 0.54 -11.74 -26.22
C ALA A 11 -0.93 -11.87 -25.82
N ARG A 12 -1.58 -10.73 -25.59
CA ARG A 12 -3.03 -10.62 -25.38
C ARG A 12 -3.56 -9.40 -26.15
N GLU A 13 -4.80 -9.47 -26.60
CA GLU A 13 -5.45 -8.37 -27.31
C GLU A 13 -5.81 -7.24 -26.35
N VAL A 14 -5.55 -6.01 -26.76
CA VAL A 14 -5.89 -4.79 -26.01
C VAL A 14 -6.51 -3.79 -26.99
N THR A 15 -7.67 -3.26 -26.63
CA THR A 15 -8.36 -2.23 -27.42
C THR A 15 -8.11 -0.86 -26.80
N LEU A 16 -7.61 0.09 -27.59
CA LEU A 16 -7.35 1.47 -27.18
C LEU A 16 -7.92 2.44 -28.22
N LEU A 17 -8.15 3.69 -27.79
CA LEU A 17 -8.55 4.77 -28.68
C LEU A 17 -7.45 5.07 -29.71
N PRO A 18 -7.80 5.50 -30.94
CA PRO A 18 -6.82 5.79 -32.00
C PRO A 18 -5.70 6.74 -31.55
N ARG A 19 -6.06 7.83 -30.85
CA ARG A 19 -5.09 8.77 -30.28
C ARG A 19 -4.04 8.16 -29.35
N HIS A 20 -4.40 7.08 -28.63
CA HIS A 20 -3.46 6.38 -27.76
C HIS A 20 -2.52 5.49 -28.57
N TRP A 21 -3.02 4.88 -29.64
CA TRP A 21 -2.19 4.13 -30.58
C TRP A 21 -1.19 5.02 -31.30
N ASP A 22 -1.62 6.20 -31.77
CA ASP A 22 -0.74 7.18 -32.41
C ASP A 22 0.38 7.60 -31.46
N TRP A 23 0.03 7.88 -30.20
CA TRP A 23 1.02 8.22 -29.18
C TRP A 23 1.96 7.05 -28.86
N LEU A 24 1.46 5.81 -28.77
CA LEU A 24 2.27 4.61 -28.52
C LEU A 24 3.22 4.30 -29.68
N ALA A 25 2.78 4.52 -30.92
CA ALA A 25 3.57 4.31 -32.13
C ALA A 25 4.73 5.32 -32.24
N ALA A 26 4.54 6.54 -31.71
CA ALA A 26 5.59 7.57 -31.67
C ALA A 26 6.72 7.27 -30.65
N GLN A 27 6.57 6.27 -29.77
CA GLN A 27 7.53 5.99 -28.71
C GLN A 27 8.76 5.21 -29.21
N ARG A 28 9.94 5.65 -28.78
CA ARG A 28 11.21 4.95 -29.04
C ARG A 28 11.22 3.61 -28.30
N GLY A 29 11.16 2.50 -29.06
CA GLY A 29 11.12 1.13 -28.51
C GLY A 29 9.78 0.41 -28.72
N GLY A 30 8.79 1.07 -29.32
CA GLY A 30 7.52 0.47 -29.74
C GLY A 30 6.49 0.33 -28.62
N ALA A 31 5.24 0.12 -29.04
CA ALA A 31 4.07 0.13 -28.15
C ALA A 31 4.20 -0.82 -26.95
N SER A 32 4.70 -2.05 -27.15
CA SER A 32 4.78 -3.06 -26.08
C SER A 32 5.77 -2.69 -24.96
N VAL A 33 6.88 -2.02 -25.28
CA VAL A 33 7.86 -1.59 -24.27
C VAL A 33 7.30 -0.43 -23.46
N THR A 34 6.65 0.53 -24.11
CA THR A 34 5.99 1.65 -23.43
C THR A 34 4.86 1.17 -22.54
N LEU A 35 3.98 0.29 -23.04
CA LEU A 35 2.89 -0.27 -22.25
C LEU A 35 3.41 -0.99 -20.99
N ARG A 36 4.49 -1.76 -21.11
CA ARG A 36 5.09 -2.41 -19.93
C ARG A 36 5.57 -1.40 -18.90
N LYS A 37 6.28 -0.34 -19.34
CA LYS A 37 6.75 0.71 -18.43
C LYS A 37 5.58 1.42 -17.74
N LEU A 38 4.52 1.76 -18.49
CA LEU A 38 3.32 2.38 -17.92
C LEU A 38 2.62 1.47 -16.91
N VAL A 39 2.53 0.17 -17.19
CA VAL A 39 1.96 -0.81 -16.25
C VAL A 39 2.85 -0.94 -15.01
N ASP A 40 4.17 -1.02 -15.17
CA ASP A 40 5.11 -1.12 -14.05
C ASP A 40 5.06 0.12 -13.15
N GLU A 41 4.98 1.31 -13.75
CA GLU A 41 4.84 2.58 -13.03
C GLU A 41 3.51 2.66 -12.28
N ALA A 42 2.39 2.35 -12.96
CA ALA A 42 1.08 2.31 -12.35
C ALA A 42 1.02 1.29 -11.20
N ARG A 43 1.64 0.11 -11.38
CA ARG A 43 1.73 -0.92 -10.36
C ARG A 43 2.59 -0.48 -9.18
N ARG A 44 3.71 0.20 -9.39
CA ARG A 44 4.51 0.75 -8.28
C ARG A 44 3.72 1.80 -7.50
N ALA A 45 3.07 2.73 -8.20
CA ALA A 45 2.24 3.76 -7.60
C ALA A 45 0.99 3.21 -6.88
N SER A 46 0.49 2.03 -7.31
CA SER A 46 -0.61 1.35 -6.63
C SER A 46 -0.11 0.51 -5.46
N VAL A 47 0.99 -0.22 -5.58
CA VAL A 47 1.53 -1.10 -4.53
C VAL A 47 1.78 -0.35 -3.22
N ASP A 48 2.33 0.86 -3.27
CA ASP A 48 2.58 1.64 -2.05
C ASP A 48 1.28 2.12 -1.40
N ARG A 49 0.30 2.54 -2.22
CA ARG A 49 -1.04 2.91 -1.73
C ARG A 49 -1.84 1.71 -1.22
N ASP A 50 -1.76 0.58 -1.90
CA ASP A 50 -2.43 -0.66 -1.54
C ASP A 50 -1.81 -1.25 -0.26
N ARG A 51 -0.49 -1.19 -0.12
CA ARG A 51 0.21 -1.55 1.14
C ARG A 51 -0.23 -0.64 2.27
N GLN A 52 -0.22 0.67 2.07
CA GLN A 52 -0.67 1.62 3.09
C GLN A 52 -2.13 1.36 3.48
N ARG A 53 -2.99 1.12 2.50
CA ARG A 53 -4.40 0.77 2.72
C ARG A 53 -4.53 -0.52 3.53
N GLN A 54 -3.81 -1.58 3.18
CA GLN A 54 -3.84 -2.85 3.92
C GLN A 54 -3.32 -2.70 5.36
N THR A 55 -2.27 -1.92 5.57
CA THR A 55 -1.75 -1.57 6.89
C THR A 55 -2.81 -0.83 7.71
N ASN A 56 -3.44 0.19 7.13
CA ASN A 56 -4.51 0.95 7.77
C ASN A 56 -5.75 0.08 8.06
N GLU A 57 -6.16 -0.79 7.15
CA GLU A 57 -7.29 -1.71 7.34
C GLU A 57 -7.02 -2.71 8.47
N ARG A 58 -5.79 -3.24 8.58
CA ARG A 58 -5.37 -4.10 9.70
C ARG A 58 -5.40 -3.38 11.04
N ALA A 59 -4.82 -2.19 11.10
CA ALA A 59 -4.84 -1.35 12.30
C ALA A 59 -6.28 -0.98 12.70
N TYR A 60 -7.10 -0.60 11.72
CA TYR A 60 -8.53 -0.28 11.93
C TYR A 60 -9.33 -1.49 12.44
N HIS A 61 -9.15 -2.68 11.87
CA HIS A 61 -9.86 -3.87 12.33
C HIS A 61 -9.51 -4.21 13.78
N PHE A 62 -8.22 -4.16 14.14
CA PHE A 62 -7.79 -4.37 15.52
C PHE A 62 -8.40 -3.31 16.45
N MET A 63 -8.31 -2.04 16.05
CA MET A 63 -8.87 -0.91 16.78
C MET A 63 -10.38 -1.05 16.99
N SER A 64 -11.12 -1.42 15.96
CA SER A 64 -12.57 -1.58 16.01
C SER A 64 -13.00 -2.69 16.95
N THR A 65 -12.16 -3.72 17.13
CA THR A 65 -12.44 -4.85 18.02
C THR A 65 -12.04 -4.55 19.47
N MET A 66 -10.90 -3.87 19.67
CA MET A 66 -10.30 -3.66 21.00
C MET A 66 -10.65 -2.31 21.64
N ALA A 67 -10.95 -1.30 20.83
CA ALA A 67 -11.09 0.09 21.24
C ALA A 67 -12.33 0.78 20.67
N GLY A 68 -13.29 0.01 20.11
CA GLY A 68 -14.52 0.56 19.52
C GLY A 68 -15.36 1.38 20.51
N ASP A 69 -15.34 1.02 21.79
CA ASP A 69 -16.05 1.73 22.86
C ASP A 69 -15.17 2.75 23.62
N MET A 70 -13.94 2.99 23.16
CA MET A 70 -13.01 3.92 23.81
C MET A 70 -13.19 5.35 23.28
N ALA A 71 -12.98 6.31 24.18
CA ALA A 71 -13.01 7.73 23.80
C ALA A 71 -11.94 8.05 22.74
N GLY A 72 -12.32 8.83 21.73
CA GLY A 72 -11.42 9.26 20.65
C GLY A 72 -11.24 8.25 19.51
N PHE A 73 -11.99 7.14 19.49
CA PHE A 73 -11.95 6.15 18.40
C PHE A 73 -12.15 6.77 17.00
N GLU A 74 -13.12 7.68 16.85
CA GLU A 74 -13.37 8.33 15.56
C GLU A 74 -12.19 9.22 15.12
N GLU A 75 -11.61 9.99 16.04
CA GLU A 75 -10.47 10.85 15.78
C GLU A 75 -9.22 10.06 15.44
N VAL A 76 -8.97 8.94 16.13
CA VAL A 76 -7.87 8.01 15.82
C VAL A 76 -8.08 7.37 14.45
N SER A 77 -9.31 6.94 14.13
CA SER A 77 -9.63 6.36 12.81
C SER A 77 -9.39 7.37 11.68
N ARG A 78 -9.78 8.63 11.89
CA ARG A 78 -9.61 9.72 10.94
C ARG A 78 -8.13 10.04 10.75
N ALA A 79 -7.34 10.08 11.82
CA ALA A 79 -5.89 10.29 11.76
C ALA A 79 -5.16 9.13 11.05
N LEU A 80 -5.58 7.89 11.29
CA LEU A 80 -5.04 6.69 10.64
C LEU A 80 -5.24 6.72 9.11
N PHE A 81 -6.45 7.01 8.64
CA PHE A 81 -6.73 7.11 7.19
C PHE A 81 -6.17 8.38 6.55
N ALA A 82 -6.02 9.48 7.29
CA ALA A 82 -5.34 10.69 6.84
C ALA A 82 -3.81 10.57 6.80
N ASN A 83 -3.25 9.45 7.29
CA ASN A 83 -1.82 9.24 7.46
C ASN A 83 -1.14 10.31 8.34
N ASP A 84 -1.88 10.90 9.27
CA ASP A 84 -1.42 11.94 10.21
C ASP A 84 -0.86 11.27 11.46
N THR A 85 0.42 10.87 11.40
CA THR A 85 1.09 10.14 12.49
C THR A 85 1.13 10.93 13.78
N ALA A 86 1.23 12.26 13.72
CA ALA A 86 1.29 13.12 14.90
C ALA A 86 -0.05 13.13 15.66
N LYS A 87 -1.16 13.36 14.95
CA LYS A 87 -2.49 13.29 15.58
C LYS A 87 -2.83 11.88 16.03
N PHE A 88 -2.43 10.86 15.29
CA PHE A 88 -2.63 9.47 15.67
C PHE A 88 -1.92 9.14 16.99
N GLN A 89 -0.66 9.58 17.17
CA GLN A 89 0.07 9.38 18.42
C GLN A 89 -0.59 10.10 19.60
N GLN A 90 -0.98 11.36 19.41
CA GLN A 90 -1.64 12.16 20.44
C GLN A 90 -2.97 11.55 20.88
N GLN A 91 -3.81 11.12 19.95
CA GLN A 91 -5.14 10.59 20.27
C GLN A 91 -5.07 9.18 20.88
N THR A 92 -4.03 8.41 20.56
CA THR A 92 -3.81 7.08 21.14
C THR A 92 -3.14 7.11 22.53
N GLU A 93 -2.68 8.27 23.02
CA GLU A 93 -2.14 8.40 24.38
C GLU A 93 -3.18 8.20 25.47
N ALA A 94 -4.45 8.47 25.18
CA ALA A 94 -5.56 8.24 26.11
C ALA A 94 -5.90 6.76 26.28
N TRP A 95 -5.32 5.87 25.47
CA TRP A 95 -5.62 4.45 25.46
C TRP A 95 -4.66 3.63 26.31
N PRO A 96 -5.07 2.43 26.76
CA PRO A 96 -4.17 1.51 27.46
C PRO A 96 -2.88 1.29 26.67
N THR A 97 -1.75 1.32 27.36
CA THR A 97 -0.39 1.23 26.79
C THR A 97 -0.26 0.06 25.81
N ASP A 98 -0.78 -1.11 26.18
CA ASP A 98 -0.69 -2.33 25.37
C ASP A 98 -1.47 -2.23 24.05
N VAL A 99 -2.66 -1.61 24.09
CA VAL A 99 -3.50 -1.40 22.90
C VAL A 99 -2.83 -0.39 21.97
N ARG A 100 -2.32 0.71 22.52
CA ARG A 100 -1.61 1.76 21.77
C ARG A 100 -0.36 1.23 21.09
N ASP A 101 0.46 0.48 21.81
CA ASP A 101 1.75 0.03 21.30
C ASP A 101 1.57 -1.06 20.23
N TYR A 102 0.59 -1.95 20.39
CA TYR A 102 0.23 -2.90 19.35
C TYR A 102 -0.43 -2.24 18.13
N LEU A 103 -1.26 -1.21 18.33
CA LEU A 103 -1.85 -0.42 17.24
C LEU A 103 -0.75 0.33 16.44
N ARG A 104 0.27 0.86 17.12
CA ARG A 104 1.45 1.47 16.49
C ARG A 104 2.28 0.45 15.72
N TYR A 105 2.42 -0.76 16.25
CA TYR A 105 3.03 -1.88 15.53
C TYR A 105 2.27 -2.22 14.25
N LEU A 106 0.93 -2.28 14.30
CA LEU A 106 0.10 -2.57 13.12
C LEU A 106 0.07 -1.42 12.10
N ALA A 107 0.17 -0.17 12.55
CA ALA A 107 0.14 1.01 11.69
C ALA A 107 1.50 1.31 11.03
N CYS A 108 2.59 0.75 11.53
CA CYS A 108 3.92 0.93 10.96
C CYS A 108 4.34 -0.27 10.09
N PRO A 109 4.61 -0.10 8.79
CA PRO A 109 5.20 -1.14 7.96
C PRO A 109 6.72 -1.22 8.23
N LEU A 110 7.16 -1.40 9.49
CA LEU A 110 8.55 -1.76 9.73
C LEU A 110 8.75 -3.21 9.29
N SER A 111 9.74 -3.42 8.42
CA SER A 111 10.19 -4.77 8.08
C SER A 111 10.49 -5.53 9.36
N LEU A 112 9.91 -6.72 9.49
CA LEU A 112 10.16 -7.72 10.53
C LEU A 112 11.66 -7.83 10.86
N ALA A 113 12.15 -7.07 11.83
CA ALA A 113 13.51 -7.20 12.35
C ALA A 113 13.55 -7.25 13.88
N GLU A 114 12.60 -6.64 14.60
CA GLU A 114 12.51 -6.85 16.04
C GLU A 114 11.07 -6.79 16.51
N VAL A 115 10.51 -7.96 16.79
CA VAL A 115 9.37 -8.09 17.69
C VAL A 115 9.96 -8.45 19.05
N PRO A 116 9.97 -7.56 20.05
CA PRO A 116 10.15 -8.01 21.42
C PRO A 116 8.94 -8.86 21.76
N SER A 117 9.21 -10.12 22.09
CA SER A 117 8.25 -11.11 22.53
C SER A 117 7.31 -10.50 23.57
N LEU A 118 6.05 -10.28 23.19
CA LEU A 118 4.94 -10.09 24.12
C LEU A 118 4.22 -11.43 24.20
N ALA A 119 4.63 -12.24 25.17
CA ALA A 119 3.85 -13.32 25.73
C ALA A 119 4.05 -13.26 27.27
N PRO A 120 3.02 -13.66 28.04
CA PRO A 120 2.71 -13.14 29.38
C PRO A 120 3.66 -13.57 30.50
#